data_AF-A0A357SXH8-F1
#
_entry.id   AF-A0A357SXH8-F1
#
_cell.length_a   1.000
_cell.length_b   1.000
_cell.length_c   1.000
_cell.angle_alpha   90.00
_cell.angle_beta   90.00
_cell.angle_gamma   90.00
#
_symmetry.space_group_name_H-M   'P 1'
#
loop_
_entity.id
_entity.type
_entity.pdbx_description
1 polymer ?
#
loop_
_entity_poly.entity_id
_entity_poly.type
_entity_poly.pdbx_seq_one_letter_code
_entity_poly.pdbx_strand_id
1 'polypeptide(L)' 'MMELTVENLSFQYNRSPELNLEEINLQVSKGEVIGVLGVTGAGKT' A
#
# COMPACT_ATOMS: atom_id res chain seq x y z
N MET A 1 -3.79 -14.55 -16.65
CA MET A 1 -4.40 -13.22 -16.43
C MET A 1 -3.37 -12.41 -15.65
N MET A 2 -3.12 -11.15 -16.00
CA MET A 2 -2.17 -10.33 -15.24
C MET A 2 -2.88 -9.75 -14.03
N GLU A 3 -2.28 -9.93 -12.86
CA GLU A 3 -2.77 -9.49 -11.56
C GLU A 3 -1.64 -8.74 -10.86
N LEU A 4 -1.98 -7.63 -10.19
CA LEU A 4 -1.07 -6.97 -9.26
C LEU A 4 -1.33 -7.56 -7.88
N THR A 5 -0.32 -8.18 -7.29
CA THR A 5 -0.37 -8.72 -5.94
C THR A 5 0.69 -8.06 -5.06
N VAL A 6 0.26 -7.56 -3.91
CA VAL A 6 1.10 -7.07 -2.82
C VAL A 6 0.83 -7.97 -1.63
N GLU A 7 1.89 -8.57 -1.08
CA GLU A 7 1.79 -9.48 0.08
C GLU A 7 2.69 -9.00 1.19
N ASN A 8 2.11 -8.82 2.38
CA ASN A 8 2.80 -8.43 3.62
C ASN A 8 3.81 -7.28 3.45
N LEU A 9 3.44 -6.28 2.67
CA LEU A 9 4.30 -5.13 2.43
C LEU A 9 4.30 -4.22 3.66
N SER A 10 5.45 -4.14 4.31
CA SER A 10 5.76 -3.11 5.29
C SER A 10 6.85 -2.20 4.74
N PHE A 11 6.73 -0.90 5.00
CA PHE A 11 7.68 0.11 4.52
C PHE A 11 7.91 1.19 5.56
N GLN A 12 9.14 1.65 5.66
CA GLN A 12 9.57 2.72 6.55
C GLN A 12 10.54 3.65 5.82
N TYR A 13 10.26 4.95 5.84
CA TYR A 13 11.22 5.96 5.43
C TYR A 13 12.36 6.01 6.46
N ASN A 14 13.61 6.23 6.00
CA ASN A 14 14.81 6.23 6.85
C ASN A 14 14.75 7.13 8.10
N ARG A 15 13.91 8.18 8.08
CA ARG A 15 13.75 9.13 9.20
C ARG A 15 12.43 8.97 9.95
N SER A 16 11.59 8.01 9.55
CA SER A 16 10.33 7.74 10.23
C SER A 16 10.62 6.96 11.52
N PRO A 17 10.08 7.37 12.68
CA PRO A 17 10.26 6.63 13.93
C PRO A 17 9.54 5.28 13.94
N GLU A 18 8.54 5.11 13.07
CA GLU A 18 7.67 3.94 12.96
C GLU A 18 7.44 3.55 11.49
N LEU A 19 6.85 2.37 11.26
CA LEU A 19 6.44 1.91 9.93
C LEU A 19 5.43 2.90 9.32
N ASN A 20 5.64 3.28 8.06
CA ASN A 20 4.71 4.13 7.32
C ASN A 20 3.62 3.32 6.62
N LEU A 21 3.95 2.07 6.28
CA LEU A 21 3.02 1.03 5.83
C LEU A 21 3.33 -0.22 6.65
N GLU A 22 2.29 -0.88 7.12
CA GLU A 22 2.41 -2.08 7.96
C GLU A 22 1.49 -3.16 7.37
N GLU A 23 2.11 -4.29 6.99
CA GLU A 23 1.44 -5.52 6.56
C GLU A 23 0.36 -5.32 5.47
N ILE A 24 0.66 -4.48 4.49
CA ILE A 24 -0.27 -4.20 3.38
C ILE A 24 -0.39 -5.43 2.48
N ASN A 25 -1.62 -5.88 2.30
CA ASN A 25 -2.01 -6.95 1.40
C ASN A 25 -3.05 -6.43 0.40
N LEU A 26 -2.78 -6.56 -0.90
CA LEU A 26 -3.64 -6.04 -1.97
C LEU A 26 -3.59 -6.95 -3.19
N GLN A 27 -4.75 -7.24 -3.77
CA GLN A 27 -4.88 -7.90 -5.06
C GLN A 27 -5.73 -7.02 -5.98
N VAL A 28 -5.25 -6.78 -7.20
CA VAL A 28 -5.96 -5.99 -8.20
C VAL A 28 -5.98 -6.74 -9.52
N SER A 29 -7.18 -6.93 -10.05
CA SER A 29 -7.40 -7.60 -11.34
C SER A 29 -7.18 -6.64 -12.51
N LYS A 30 -6.83 -7.17 -13.68
CA LYS A 30 -6.72 -6.36 -14.91
C LYS A 30 -8.05 -5.67 -15.22
N GLY A 31 -8.02 -4.34 -15.31
CA GLY A 31 -9.19 -3.50 -15.64
C GLY A 31 -9.97 -3.02 -14.41
N GLU A 32 -9.58 -3.43 -13.21
CA GLU A 32 -10.16 -2.96 -11.96
C GLU A 32 -9.67 -1.53 -11.63
N VAL A 33 -10.57 -0.69 -11.15
CA VAL A 33 -10.27 0.68 -10.71
C VAL A 33 -10.42 0.73 -9.19
N ILE A 34 -9.31 1.00 -8.49
CA ILE A 34 -9.27 1.11 -7.04
C ILE A 34 -8.92 2.53 -6.60
N GLY A 35 -9.49 2.95 -5.47
CA GLY A 35 -9.14 4.21 -4.81
C GLY A 35 -8.48 3.94 -3.46
N VAL A 36 -7.35 4.59 -3.19
CA VAL A 36 -6.68 4.55 -1.88
C VAL A 36 -7.00 5.86 -1.14
N LEU A 37 -7.69 5.75 -0.01
CA LEU A 37 -8.21 6.88 0.77
C LEU A 37 -7.62 6.87 2.19
N GLY A 38 -7.58 8.04 2.83
CA GLY A 38 -7.03 8.19 4.18
C GLY A 38 -6.57 9.62 4.44
N VAL A 39 -6.37 9.96 5.72
CA VAL A 39 -5.93 11.28 6.16
C VAL A 39 -4.55 11.65 5.61
N THR A 40 -4.19 12.94 5.64
CA THR A 40 -2.83 13.39 5.32
C THR A 40 -1.81 12.67 6.21
N GLY A 41 -0.74 12.16 5.61
CA GLY A 41 0.28 11.38 6.33
C GLY A 41 0.03 9.87 6.43
N ALA A 42 -1.14 9.36 6.00
CA ALA A 42 -1.49 7.94 6.09
C ALA A 42 -0.73 6.99 5.12
N GLY A 43 0.39 7.41 4.51
CA GLY A 43 1.19 6.54 3.65
C GLY A 43 0.64 6.29 2.24
N LYS A 44 -0.27 7.13 1.73
CA LYS A 44 -0.88 6.97 0.38
C LYS A 44 0.05 7.30 -0.81
N THR A 45 1.22 7.88 -0.57
CA THR A 45 2.18 8.38 -1.59
C THR A 45 3.57 7.94 -1.21
#